data_AF-A0A352FDX9-F1
#
_entry.id   AF-A0A352FDX9-F1
#
_cell.length_a   1.000
_cell.length_b   1.000
_cell.length_c   1.000
_cell.angle_alpha   90.00
_cell.angle_beta   90.00
_cell.angle_gamma   90.00
#
_symmetry.space_group_name_H-M   'P 1'
#
loop_
_entity.id
_entity.type
_entity.pdbx_description
1 polymer ?
#
loop_
_entity_poly.entity_id
_entity_poly.type
_entity_poly.pdbx_seq_one_letter_code
_entity_poly.pdbx_strand_id
1 'polypeptide(L)'
;MMDNAKKYQIWFFAGGDHGKGSPNLFTRSFIRLMDDRYGPNFRVVEGIYNRYPFLNVFWALGHAQRQEPRPDKIRLLKEPYQQIVSVMERQDTGLFLISSSYGSVVAAQTACYLAREIKSGKLISLPFHVALGASMISKKSELYKQLMQYQADGIIAKIVFDELQDEGDNSIGLGGTSRIKAYLHALGICFPFLTWKYSGPSFLNTNPETGHLHRRRAQTLEKAEDFMRIMEKMVAN
;
A
#
# COMPACT_ATOMS: atom_id res chain seq x y z
N MET A 1 -2.46 12.99 32.44
CA MET A 1 -3.82 12.80 31.87
C MET A 1 -3.75 12.97 30.36
N MET A 2 -3.70 11.86 29.62
CA MET A 2 -4.22 11.70 28.26
C MET A 2 -4.68 10.25 28.17
N ASP A 3 -5.73 9.97 28.95
CA ASP A 3 -6.35 8.66 29.08
C ASP A 3 -7.55 8.64 28.13
N ASN A 4 -7.27 8.39 26.85
CA ASN A 4 -8.25 8.10 25.80
C ASN A 4 -7.56 7.70 24.48
N ALA A 5 -6.44 6.97 24.56
CA ALA A 5 -5.83 6.39 23.37
C ALA A 5 -6.80 5.35 22.80
N LYS A 6 -7.59 5.75 21.78
CA LYS A 6 -8.30 4.83 20.89
C LYS A 6 -7.34 3.67 20.63
N LYS A 7 -7.69 2.44 21.04
CA LYS A 7 -6.88 1.26 20.76
C LYS A 7 -6.92 1.07 19.26
N TYR A 8 -5.87 1.50 18.55
CA TYR A 8 -5.72 1.20 17.14
C TYR A 8 -4.43 0.44 16.89
N GLN A 9 -4.48 -0.46 15.92
CA GLN A 9 -3.32 -1.18 15.41
C GLN A 9 -3.04 -0.71 13.99
N ILE A 10 -1.81 -0.29 13.76
CA ILE A 10 -1.34 0.27 12.50
C ILE A 10 -0.42 -0.74 11.85
N TRP A 11 -0.77 -1.17 10.64
CA TRP A 11 -0.01 -2.10 9.84
C TRP A 11 0.52 -1.42 8.58
N PHE A 12 1.83 -1.42 8.42
CA PHE A 12 2.51 -0.83 7.27
C PHE A 12 2.97 -1.88 6.26
N PHE A 13 2.46 -1.78 5.05
CA PHE A 13 2.84 -2.55 3.87
C PHE A 13 3.88 -1.74 3.08
N ALA A 14 5.15 -1.97 3.37
CA ALA A 14 6.24 -1.23 2.73
C ALA A 14 6.40 -1.56 1.22
N GLY A 15 7.15 -0.71 0.53
CA GLY A 15 7.44 -0.86 -0.90
C GLY A 15 8.47 -1.97 -1.16
N GLY A 16 8.57 -2.39 -2.43
CA GLY A 16 9.35 -3.57 -2.84
C GLY A 16 10.85 -3.54 -2.53
N ASP A 17 11.43 -2.36 -2.24
CA ASP A 17 12.84 -2.22 -1.84
C ASP A 17 13.08 -2.64 -0.38
N HIS A 18 12.05 -2.71 0.47
CA HIS A 18 12.19 -3.21 1.85
C HIS A 18 12.64 -4.68 1.89
N GLY A 19 12.12 -5.51 0.98
CA GLY A 19 12.47 -6.93 0.88
C GLY A 19 13.94 -7.22 0.51
N LYS A 20 14.77 -6.20 0.27
CA LYS A 20 16.22 -6.34 -0.01
C LYS A 20 17.08 -6.41 1.25
N GLY A 21 16.51 -6.25 2.45
CA GLY A 21 17.26 -6.18 3.71
C GLY A 21 17.90 -4.80 3.99
N SER A 22 17.89 -3.90 3.01
CA SER A 22 18.31 -2.50 3.14
C SER A 22 17.24 -1.58 2.53
N PRO A 23 16.22 -1.17 3.30
CA PRO A 23 15.14 -0.34 2.77
C PRO A 23 15.67 1.04 2.36
N ASN A 24 14.98 1.69 1.42
CA ASN A 24 15.27 3.08 1.02
C ASN A 24 15.07 4.06 2.20
N LEU A 25 15.59 5.28 2.06
CA LEU A 25 15.55 6.28 3.14
C LEU A 25 14.13 6.56 3.59
N PHE A 26 13.18 6.74 2.66
CA PHE A 26 11.77 6.93 3.00
C PHE A 26 11.23 5.82 3.90
N THR A 27 11.42 4.56 3.52
CA THR A 27 10.87 3.41 4.25
C THR A 27 11.47 3.31 5.64
N ARG A 28 12.79 3.48 5.76
CA ARG A 28 13.48 3.45 7.05
C ARG A 28 13.03 4.58 7.97
N SER A 29 12.97 5.80 7.43
CA SER A 29 12.55 6.97 8.19
C SER A 29 11.10 6.88 8.63
N PHE A 30 10.20 6.42 7.75
CA PHE A 30 8.79 6.24 8.07
C PHE A 30 8.59 5.20 9.18
N ILE A 31 9.26 4.04 9.09
CA ILE A 31 9.21 3.01 10.15
C ILE A 31 9.67 3.60 11.49
N ARG A 32 10.80 4.32 11.50
CA ARG A 32 11.31 4.95 12.72
C ARG A 32 10.33 5.96 13.31
N LEU A 33 9.82 6.89 12.49
CA LEU A 33 8.89 7.91 12.95
C LEU A 33 7.59 7.30 13.51
N MET A 34 7.09 6.24 12.89
CA MET A 34 5.89 5.54 13.34
C MET A 34 6.14 4.74 14.62
N ASP A 35 7.30 4.08 14.76
CA ASP A 35 7.69 3.37 15.97
C ASP A 35 7.89 4.33 17.15
N ASP A 36 8.60 5.45 16.92
CA ASP A 36 8.81 6.51 17.92
C ASP A 36 7.47 7.09 18.43
N ARG A 37 6.46 7.18 17.56
CA ARG A 37 5.15 7.80 17.87
C ARG A 37 4.12 6.83 18.45
N TYR A 38 4.05 5.62 17.93
CA TYR A 38 2.98 4.65 18.20
C TYR A 38 3.47 3.38 18.90
N GLY A 39 4.78 3.13 18.90
CA GLY A 39 5.44 2.01 19.57
C GLY A 39 4.73 0.67 19.31
N PRO A 40 4.27 -0.05 20.37
CA PRO A 40 3.65 -1.36 20.23
C PRO A 40 2.39 -1.45 19.34
N ASN A 41 1.78 -0.30 19.03
CA ASN A 41 0.60 -0.20 18.17
C ASN A 41 0.96 -0.08 16.68
N PHE A 42 2.24 0.00 16.34
CA PHE A 42 2.72 0.03 14.96
C PHE A 42 3.46 -1.25 14.63
N ARG A 43 3.16 -1.82 13.45
CA ARG A 43 3.83 -3.01 12.93
C ARG A 43 4.06 -2.88 11.43
N VAL A 44 5.19 -3.42 10.98
CA VAL A 44 5.45 -3.63 9.56
C VAL A 44 4.95 -5.01 9.19
N VAL A 45 4.26 -5.13 8.06
CA VAL A 45 3.80 -6.42 7.55
C VAL A 45 4.99 -7.15 6.93
N GLU A 46 5.28 -8.34 7.46
CA GLU A 46 6.37 -9.18 6.99
C GLU A 46 5.90 -10.19 5.94
N GLY A 47 6.86 -10.76 5.19
CA GLY A 47 6.59 -11.85 4.24
C GLY A 47 5.95 -11.41 2.91
N ILE A 48 5.73 -10.12 2.69
CA ILE A 48 5.08 -9.60 1.48
C ILE A 48 6.02 -9.45 0.29
N TYR A 49 7.23 -9.98 0.33
CA TYR A 49 8.20 -9.83 -0.76
C TYR A 49 8.62 -11.19 -1.33
N ASN A 50 8.91 -11.20 -2.62
CA ASN A 50 9.66 -12.25 -3.28
C ASN A 50 11.16 -11.96 -3.17
N ARG A 51 11.95 -13.03 -3.21
CA ARG A 51 13.42 -12.97 -3.19
C ARG A 51 14.00 -12.05 -4.26
N TYR A 52 13.39 -12.03 -5.45
CA TYR A 52 13.86 -11.24 -6.57
C TYR A 52 12.99 -9.98 -6.77
N PRO A 53 13.57 -8.77 -6.78
CA PRO A 53 12.81 -7.51 -6.87
C PRO A 53 11.89 -7.40 -8.10
N PHE A 54 12.31 -7.92 -9.24
CA PHE A 54 11.48 -7.88 -10.45
C PHE A 54 10.21 -8.73 -10.34
N LEU A 55 10.23 -9.82 -9.54
CA LEU A 55 9.05 -10.63 -9.27
C LEU A 55 8.01 -9.86 -8.46
N ASN A 56 8.42 -8.93 -7.58
CA ASN A 56 7.49 -8.06 -6.87
C ASN A 56 6.76 -7.15 -7.85
N VAL A 57 7.47 -6.57 -8.81
CA VAL A 57 6.86 -5.73 -9.86
C VAL A 57 5.88 -6.54 -10.70
N PHE A 58 6.28 -7.70 -11.23
CA PHE A 58 5.38 -8.56 -12.01
C PHE A 58 4.17 -9.01 -11.22
N TRP A 59 4.36 -9.38 -9.95
CA TRP A 59 3.27 -9.76 -9.09
C TRP A 59 2.28 -8.61 -8.91
N ALA A 60 2.77 -7.40 -8.59
CA ALA A 60 1.91 -6.23 -8.44
C ALA A 60 1.16 -5.90 -9.73
N LEU A 61 1.84 -5.92 -10.88
CA LEU A 61 1.21 -5.72 -12.19
C LEU A 61 0.17 -6.80 -12.52
N GLY A 62 0.32 -8.02 -12.00
CA GLY A 62 -0.63 -9.11 -12.20
C GLY A 62 -1.88 -9.07 -11.30
N HIS A 63 -1.81 -8.30 -10.19
CA HIS A 63 -2.82 -8.30 -9.12
C HIS A 63 -3.39 -6.91 -8.81
N ALA A 64 -2.95 -5.83 -9.44
CA ALA A 64 -3.46 -4.48 -9.18
C ALA A 64 -4.85 -4.20 -9.81
N GLN A 65 -5.37 -5.08 -10.66
CA GLN A 65 -6.57 -4.77 -11.45
C GLN A 65 -7.88 -5.28 -10.84
N ARG A 66 -7.84 -6.43 -10.17
CA ARG A 66 -9.03 -7.10 -9.62
C ARG A 66 -8.67 -7.88 -8.35
N GLN A 67 -9.66 -8.08 -7.49
CA GLN A 67 -9.49 -8.91 -6.30
C GLN A 67 -9.08 -10.34 -6.67
N GLU A 68 -8.16 -10.92 -5.90
CA GLU A 68 -7.82 -12.33 -6.00
C GLU A 68 -8.96 -13.20 -5.45
N PRO A 69 -9.54 -14.14 -6.24
CA PRO A 69 -10.61 -15.01 -5.74
C PRO A 69 -10.17 -15.92 -4.58
N ARG A 70 -8.95 -16.46 -4.62
CA ARG A 70 -8.42 -17.40 -3.60
C ARG A 70 -7.15 -16.86 -2.92
N PRO A 71 -7.27 -15.77 -2.14
CA PRO A 71 -6.12 -15.13 -1.48
C PRO A 71 -5.47 -16.05 -0.43
N ASP A 72 -6.23 -16.99 0.14
CA ASP A 72 -5.77 -18.05 1.04
C ASP A 72 -4.73 -18.99 0.42
N LYS A 73 -4.69 -19.08 -0.91
CA LYS A 73 -3.73 -19.91 -1.66
C LYS A 73 -2.48 -19.15 -2.09
N ILE A 74 -2.45 -17.83 -1.90
CA ILE A 74 -1.31 -16.98 -2.28
C ILE A 74 -0.58 -16.56 -1.02
N ARG A 75 0.66 -17.03 -0.86
CA ARG A 75 1.51 -16.71 0.30
C ARG A 75 1.54 -15.21 0.63
N LEU A 76 1.76 -14.38 -0.40
CA LEU A 76 1.84 -12.92 -0.30
C LEU A 76 0.54 -12.24 0.19
N LEU A 77 -0.60 -12.94 0.18
CA LEU A 77 -1.89 -12.44 0.67
C LEU A 77 -2.31 -13.12 1.97
N LYS A 78 -2.02 -14.41 2.10
CA LYS A 78 -2.31 -15.22 3.28
C LYS A 78 -1.52 -14.75 4.50
N GLU A 79 -0.21 -14.54 4.36
CA GLU A 79 0.66 -14.17 5.50
C GLU A 79 0.27 -12.81 6.11
N PRO A 80 0.04 -11.73 5.32
CA PRO A 80 -0.45 -10.46 5.87
C PRO A 80 -1.79 -10.59 6.58
N TYR A 81 -2.72 -11.33 5.97
CA TYR A 81 -4.04 -11.55 6.55
C TYR A 81 -3.92 -12.25 7.92
N GLN A 82 -3.10 -13.30 8.02
CA GLN A 82 -2.89 -14.03 9.28
C GLN A 82 -2.24 -13.15 10.35
N GLN A 83 -1.24 -12.34 9.98
CA GLN A 83 -0.61 -11.40 10.92
C GLN A 83 -1.65 -10.43 11.50
N ILE A 84 -2.48 -9.84 10.65
CA ILE A 84 -3.50 -8.86 11.07
C ILE A 84 -4.59 -9.52 11.91
N VAL A 85 -5.18 -10.63 11.45
CA VAL A 85 -6.30 -11.29 12.16
C VAL A 85 -5.88 -11.83 13.52
N SER A 86 -4.64 -12.33 13.66
CA SER A 86 -4.12 -12.82 14.95
C SER A 86 -4.13 -11.76 16.06
N VAL A 87 -4.15 -10.48 15.69
CA VAL A 87 -4.25 -9.34 16.61
C VAL A 87 -5.70 -8.89 16.78
N MET A 88 -6.51 -8.94 15.72
CA MET A 88 -7.93 -8.55 15.75
C MET A 88 -8.77 -9.46 16.64
N GLU A 89 -8.51 -10.78 16.66
CA GLU A 89 -9.25 -11.74 17.49
C GLU A 89 -9.13 -11.47 19.01
N ARG A 90 -8.22 -10.57 19.42
CA ARG A 90 -7.87 -10.35 20.82
C ARG A 90 -8.47 -9.07 21.41
N GLN A 91 -8.92 -8.11 20.59
CA GLN A 91 -9.29 -6.78 21.08
C GLN A 91 -10.33 -6.08 20.18
N ASP A 92 -11.25 -5.34 20.78
CA ASP A 92 -12.09 -4.34 20.10
C ASP A 92 -11.23 -3.11 19.78
N THR A 93 -10.50 -3.18 18.65
CA THR A 93 -9.40 -2.27 18.32
C THR A 93 -9.52 -1.82 16.87
N GLY A 94 -9.44 -0.51 16.65
CA GLY A 94 -9.45 0.07 15.31
C GLY A 94 -8.24 -0.40 14.51
N LEU A 95 -8.42 -0.58 13.20
CA LEU A 95 -7.36 -1.09 12.33
C LEU A 95 -7.03 -0.06 11.26
N PHE A 96 -5.74 0.21 11.05
CA PHE A 96 -5.24 1.07 9.97
C PHE A 96 -4.28 0.28 9.11
N LEU A 97 -4.60 0.14 7.83
CA LEU A 97 -3.72 -0.45 6.83
C LEU A 97 -3.07 0.67 6.03
N ILE A 98 -1.76 0.84 6.17
CA ILE A 98 -0.99 1.89 5.49
C ILE A 98 -0.06 1.22 4.50
N SER A 99 0.12 1.81 3.32
CA SER A 99 0.96 1.20 2.31
C SER A 99 1.67 2.21 1.43
N SER A 100 2.73 1.75 0.77
CA SER A 100 3.47 2.53 -0.22
C SER A 100 3.88 1.67 -1.42
N SER A 101 3.74 2.21 -2.63
CA SER A 101 4.25 1.60 -3.87
C SER A 101 3.73 0.17 -4.05
N TYR A 102 4.62 -0.80 -4.31
CA TYR A 102 4.29 -2.23 -4.36
C TYR A 102 3.38 -2.71 -3.22
N GLY A 103 3.64 -2.25 -1.99
CA GLY A 103 2.87 -2.62 -0.80
C GLY A 103 1.41 -2.22 -0.90
N SER A 104 1.06 -1.22 -1.72
CA SER A 104 -0.33 -0.79 -1.91
C SER A 104 -1.19 -1.85 -2.60
N VAL A 105 -0.59 -2.65 -3.50
CA VAL A 105 -1.30 -3.76 -4.16
C VAL A 105 -1.57 -4.87 -3.15
N VAL A 106 -0.59 -5.21 -2.31
CA VAL A 106 -0.76 -6.20 -1.26
C VAL A 106 -1.81 -5.73 -0.24
N ALA A 107 -1.69 -4.48 0.24
CA ALA A 107 -2.61 -3.89 1.20
C ALA A 107 -4.06 -3.85 0.68
N ALA A 108 -4.27 -3.46 -0.58
CA ALA A 108 -5.59 -3.46 -1.18
C ALA A 108 -6.19 -4.86 -1.30
N GLN A 109 -5.39 -5.86 -1.69
CA GLN A 109 -5.84 -7.25 -1.76
C GLN A 109 -6.17 -7.79 -0.36
N THR A 110 -5.33 -7.51 0.64
CA THR A 110 -5.57 -7.88 2.03
C THR A 110 -6.82 -7.17 2.60
N ALA A 111 -7.02 -5.89 2.30
CA ALA A 111 -8.21 -5.14 2.69
C ALA A 111 -9.48 -5.76 2.10
N CYS A 112 -9.49 -6.10 0.80
CA CYS A 112 -10.62 -6.80 0.18
C CYS A 112 -10.85 -8.18 0.81
N TYR A 113 -9.79 -8.90 1.21
CA TYR A 113 -9.94 -10.19 1.88
C TYR A 113 -10.55 -10.02 3.28
N LEU A 114 -10.03 -9.11 4.11
CA LEU A 114 -10.59 -8.79 5.42
C LEU A 114 -12.06 -8.38 5.31
N ALA A 115 -12.38 -7.45 4.41
CA ALA A 115 -13.74 -6.97 4.23
C ALA A 115 -14.70 -8.08 3.78
N ARG A 116 -14.23 -9.03 2.94
CA ARG A 116 -15.01 -10.20 2.54
C ARG A 116 -15.31 -11.12 3.72
N GLU A 117 -14.32 -11.39 4.57
CA GLU A 117 -14.51 -12.26 5.74
C GLU A 117 -15.44 -11.60 6.77
N ILE A 118 -15.31 -10.28 6.98
CA ILE A 118 -16.22 -9.48 7.82
C ILE A 118 -17.64 -9.52 7.28
N LYS A 119 -17.83 -9.23 5.98
CA LYS A 119 -19.14 -9.28 5.32
C LYS A 119 -19.80 -10.65 5.40
N SER A 120 -19.00 -11.71 5.41
CA SER A 120 -19.49 -13.10 5.55
C SER A 120 -19.78 -13.51 6.99
N GLY A 121 -19.49 -12.66 7.99
CA GLY A 121 -19.67 -12.95 9.41
C GLY A 121 -18.59 -13.87 10.01
N LYS A 122 -17.54 -14.22 9.26
CA LYS A 122 -16.43 -15.06 9.74
C LYS A 122 -15.44 -14.31 10.62
N LEU A 123 -15.35 -12.99 10.45
CA LEU A 123 -14.53 -12.11 11.25
C LEU A 123 -15.42 -10.99 11.81
N ILE A 124 -15.45 -10.83 13.13
CA ILE A 124 -16.10 -9.68 13.75
C ILE A 124 -15.03 -8.60 13.94
N SER A 125 -15.30 -7.40 13.46
CA SER A 125 -14.38 -6.28 13.56
C SER A 125 -15.13 -4.96 13.51
N LEU A 126 -14.59 -3.95 14.19
CA LEU A 126 -14.90 -2.55 13.88
C LEU A 126 -14.52 -2.23 12.43
N PRO A 127 -15.17 -1.23 11.81
CA PRO A 127 -14.73 -0.69 10.53
C PRO A 127 -13.25 -0.28 10.58
N PHE A 128 -12.51 -0.58 9.51
CA PHE A 128 -11.08 -0.30 9.43
C PHE A 128 -10.76 0.76 8.37
N HIS A 129 -9.57 1.36 8.45
CA HIS A 129 -9.12 2.41 7.54
C HIS A 129 -8.00 1.91 6.63
N VAL A 130 -7.94 2.44 5.42
CA VAL A 130 -6.93 2.07 4.42
C VAL A 130 -6.28 3.31 3.83
N ALA A 131 -4.95 3.34 3.79
CA ALA A 131 -4.14 4.38 3.17
C ALA A 131 -3.22 3.75 2.10
N LEU A 132 -3.46 4.11 0.84
CA LEU A 132 -2.77 3.58 -0.33
C LEU A 132 -1.86 4.64 -0.95
N GLY A 133 -0.67 4.83 -0.36
CA GLY A 133 0.29 5.80 -0.87
C GLY A 133 1.16 5.27 -1.99
N ALA A 134 1.72 6.16 -2.82
CA ALA A 134 2.62 5.70 -3.87
C ALA A 134 1.96 4.77 -4.90
N SER A 135 0.62 4.73 -4.99
CA SER A 135 -0.08 3.48 -5.31
C SER A 135 -0.01 3.08 -6.78
N MET A 136 0.32 1.81 -7.04
CA MET A 136 0.29 1.23 -8.39
C MET A 136 -1.13 0.96 -8.90
N ILE A 137 -2.15 1.04 -8.03
CA ILE A 137 -3.54 0.71 -8.39
C ILE A 137 -4.14 1.85 -9.20
N SER A 138 -4.94 1.53 -10.22
CA SER A 138 -5.70 2.55 -10.94
C SER A 138 -7.07 2.75 -10.29
N LYS A 139 -7.53 4.01 -10.14
CA LYS A 139 -8.91 4.31 -9.74
C LYS A 139 -9.97 3.69 -10.66
N LYS A 140 -9.60 3.37 -11.90
CA LYS A 140 -10.49 2.74 -12.88
C LYS A 140 -10.49 1.21 -12.80
N SER A 141 -9.64 0.61 -11.96
CA SER A 141 -9.55 -0.84 -11.77
C SER A 141 -10.76 -1.38 -11.00
N GLU A 142 -11.10 -2.65 -11.22
CA GLU A 142 -12.13 -3.34 -10.45
C GLU A 142 -11.71 -3.51 -8.99
N LEU A 143 -10.41 -3.66 -8.72
CA LEU A 143 -9.88 -3.71 -7.35
C LEU A 143 -10.20 -2.42 -6.58
N TYR A 144 -9.96 -1.25 -7.18
CA TYR A 144 -10.27 0.02 -6.52
C TYR A 144 -11.78 0.22 -6.32
N LYS A 145 -12.58 -0.10 -7.34
CA LYS A 145 -14.05 -0.04 -7.23
C LYS A 145 -14.57 -0.94 -6.11
N GLN A 146 -13.99 -2.14 -5.94
CA GLN A 146 -14.35 -3.06 -4.87
C GLN A 146 -14.03 -2.49 -3.49
N LEU A 147 -12.88 -1.80 -3.32
CA LEU A 147 -12.57 -1.09 -2.07
C LEU A 147 -13.60 0.00 -1.77
N MET A 148 -13.97 0.80 -2.78
CA MET A 148 -14.99 1.83 -2.64
C MET A 148 -16.36 1.25 -2.27
N GLN A 149 -16.72 0.07 -2.81
CA GLN A 149 -17.93 -0.63 -2.41
C GLN A 149 -17.88 -1.06 -0.94
N TYR A 150 -16.76 -1.61 -0.46
CA TYR A 150 -16.62 -1.95 0.95
C TYR A 150 -16.64 -0.73 1.88
N GLN A 151 -16.21 0.43 1.37
CA GLN A 151 -16.40 1.69 2.09
C GLN A 151 -17.87 2.11 2.15
N ALA A 152 -18.59 2.01 1.03
CA ALA A 152 -20.03 2.30 0.99
C ALA A 152 -20.85 1.34 1.87
N ASP A 153 -20.42 0.08 1.99
CA ASP A 153 -21.00 -0.93 2.88
C ASP A 153 -20.68 -0.68 4.37
N GLY A 154 -19.86 0.32 4.70
CA GLY A 154 -19.47 0.66 6.08
C GLY A 154 -18.43 -0.26 6.72
N ILE A 155 -17.87 -1.21 5.97
CA ILE A 155 -16.84 -2.15 6.46
C ILE A 155 -15.46 -1.47 6.48
N ILE A 156 -15.18 -0.66 5.47
CA ILE A 156 -14.02 0.24 5.45
C ILE A 156 -14.52 1.63 5.83
N ALA A 157 -14.04 2.19 6.93
CA ALA A 157 -14.47 3.52 7.37
C ALA A 157 -13.95 4.64 6.46
N LYS A 158 -12.69 4.55 6.04
CA LYS A 158 -12.05 5.57 5.20
C LYS A 158 -10.95 4.99 4.32
N ILE A 159 -10.91 5.43 3.07
CA ILE A 159 -9.83 5.18 2.11
C ILE A 159 -9.14 6.49 1.78
N VAL A 160 -7.83 6.56 2.01
CA VAL A 160 -6.96 7.62 1.51
C VAL A 160 -6.13 7.08 0.35
N PHE A 161 -6.24 7.72 -0.82
CA PHE A 161 -5.62 7.23 -2.05
C PHE A 161 -4.68 8.25 -2.70
N ASP A 162 -5.16 9.46 -2.98
CA ASP A 162 -4.37 10.46 -3.72
C ASP A 162 -3.58 11.40 -2.82
N GLU A 163 -3.91 11.52 -1.54
CA GLU A 163 -3.23 12.49 -0.66
C GLU A 163 -1.75 12.11 -0.44
N LEU A 164 -1.42 10.83 -0.61
CA LEU A 164 -0.08 10.26 -0.45
C LEU A 164 0.71 10.16 -1.77
N GLN A 165 0.30 10.91 -2.80
CA GLN A 165 0.92 10.96 -4.12
C GLN A 165 1.86 12.16 -4.24
N ASP A 166 3.09 11.90 -4.71
CA ASP A 166 4.01 12.97 -5.09
C ASP A 166 3.50 13.64 -6.38
N GLU A 167 3.37 14.96 -6.39
CA GLU A 167 2.97 15.71 -7.58
C GLU A 167 3.92 15.44 -8.74
N GLY A 168 3.38 15.07 -9.90
CA GLY A 168 4.17 14.71 -11.08
C GLY A 168 4.69 13.26 -11.10
N ASP A 169 4.44 12.44 -10.07
CA ASP A 169 4.78 11.01 -10.12
C ASP A 169 3.82 10.26 -11.05
N ASN A 170 4.33 9.83 -12.20
CA ASN A 170 3.55 9.11 -13.22
C ASN A 170 3.53 7.58 -13.03
N SER A 171 4.14 7.06 -11.95
CA SER A 171 4.08 5.63 -11.59
C SER A 171 2.71 5.19 -11.02
N ILE A 172 1.80 6.14 -10.87
CA ILE A 172 0.52 5.92 -10.20
C ILE A 172 -0.50 5.35 -11.17
N GLY A 173 -1.24 4.35 -10.69
CA GLY A 173 -2.09 3.55 -11.55
C GLY A 173 -1.33 2.75 -12.61
N LEU A 174 -0.03 2.47 -12.40
CA LEU A 174 0.76 1.61 -13.29
C LEU A 174 0.05 0.28 -13.57
N GLY A 175 -0.61 -0.29 -12.57
CA GLY A 175 -1.42 -1.49 -12.68
C GLY A 175 -2.54 -1.40 -13.72
N GLY A 176 -2.99 -0.21 -14.11
CA GLY A 176 -4.03 -0.06 -15.14
C GLY A 176 -5.34 -0.79 -14.82
N THR A 177 -6.17 -1.03 -15.83
CA THR A 177 -7.47 -1.70 -15.71
C THR A 177 -7.46 -3.16 -16.18
N SER A 178 -6.39 -3.60 -16.84
CA SER A 178 -6.18 -4.98 -17.28
C SER A 178 -4.69 -5.30 -17.20
N ARG A 179 -4.35 -6.59 -17.13
CA ARG A 179 -2.95 -7.05 -17.09
C ARG A 179 -2.17 -6.52 -18.30
N ILE A 180 -2.73 -6.64 -19.50
CA ILE A 180 -2.10 -6.15 -20.74
C ILE A 180 -1.77 -4.66 -20.61
N LYS A 181 -2.73 -3.83 -20.15
CA LYS A 181 -2.49 -2.40 -19.91
C LYS A 181 -1.42 -2.18 -18.85
N ALA A 182 -1.38 -2.98 -17.79
CA ALA A 182 -0.36 -2.91 -16.75
C ALA A 182 1.05 -3.11 -17.32
N TYR A 183 1.23 -4.13 -18.16
CA TYR A 183 2.51 -4.40 -18.82
C TYR A 183 2.89 -3.30 -19.82
N LEU A 184 1.94 -2.81 -20.61
CA LEU A 184 2.19 -1.67 -21.52
C LEU A 184 2.58 -0.40 -20.76
N HIS A 185 1.93 -0.14 -19.62
CA HIS A 185 2.28 0.96 -18.72
C HIS A 185 3.68 0.79 -18.14
N ALA A 186 4.02 -0.42 -17.68
CA ALA A 186 5.35 -0.74 -17.16
C ALA A 186 6.44 -0.61 -18.22
N LEU A 187 6.18 -1.00 -19.47
CA LEU A 187 7.10 -0.76 -20.58
C LEU A 187 7.24 0.74 -20.85
N GLY A 188 6.12 1.48 -20.87
CA GLY A 188 6.14 2.91 -21.12
C GLY A 188 6.89 3.72 -20.08
N ILE A 189 6.76 3.38 -18.79
CA ILE A 189 7.50 4.08 -17.73
C ILE A 189 8.99 3.71 -17.71
N CYS A 190 9.35 2.50 -18.14
CA CYS A 190 10.75 2.07 -18.29
C CYS A 190 11.40 2.66 -19.54
N PHE A 191 10.63 2.86 -20.61
CA PHE A 191 11.09 3.36 -21.89
C PHE A 191 10.18 4.51 -22.35
N PRO A 192 10.27 5.69 -21.68
CA PRO A 192 9.35 6.80 -21.93
C PRO A 192 9.38 7.29 -23.39
N PHE A 193 10.53 7.18 -24.07
CA PHE A 193 10.66 7.52 -25.49
C PHE A 193 9.84 6.63 -26.44
N LEU A 194 9.33 5.48 -25.99
CA LEU A 194 8.47 4.59 -26.77
C LEU A 194 6.98 4.94 -26.66
N THR A 195 6.58 5.87 -25.79
CA THR A 195 5.17 6.17 -25.54
C THR A 195 4.94 7.66 -25.36
N TRP A 196 3.77 8.15 -25.77
CA TRP A 196 3.40 9.55 -25.58
C TRP A 196 2.74 9.79 -24.22
N LYS A 197 2.45 8.71 -23.49
CA LYS A 197 1.77 8.73 -22.19
C LYS A 197 2.73 9.04 -21.04
N TYR A 198 3.97 8.57 -21.14
CA TYR A 198 4.99 8.75 -20.11
C TYR A 198 6.06 9.69 -20.62
N SER A 199 6.31 10.76 -19.88
CA SER A 199 7.39 11.71 -20.15
C SER A 199 8.34 11.78 -18.94
N GLY A 200 9.56 12.27 -19.18
CA GLY A 200 10.59 12.41 -18.14
C GLY A 200 11.56 11.22 -18.04
N PRO A 201 12.37 11.16 -16.97
CA PRO A 201 13.36 10.11 -16.79
C PRO A 201 12.73 8.72 -16.68
N SER A 202 13.40 7.72 -17.26
CA SER A 202 13.00 6.30 -17.13
C SER A 202 12.92 5.87 -15.67
N PHE A 203 11.93 5.02 -15.33
CA PHE A 203 11.87 4.35 -14.03
C PHE A 203 13.11 3.50 -13.70
N LEU A 204 13.85 3.08 -14.71
CA LEU A 204 15.12 2.35 -14.57
C LEU A 204 16.29 3.27 -14.18
N ASN A 205 16.15 4.59 -14.37
CA ASN A 205 17.13 5.55 -13.90
C ASN A 205 16.98 5.72 -12.38
N THR A 206 17.94 5.15 -11.65
CA THR A 206 17.99 5.15 -10.18
C THR A 206 18.81 6.30 -9.60
N ASN A 207 19.31 7.22 -10.42
CA ASN A 207 20.07 8.37 -9.95
C ASN A 207 19.20 9.22 -8.98
N PRO A 208 19.69 9.59 -7.80
CA PRO A 208 18.90 10.29 -6.78
C PRO A 208 18.50 11.72 -7.18
N GLU A 209 19.22 12.36 -8.11
CA GLU A 209 18.97 13.74 -8.54
C GLU A 209 18.25 13.80 -9.90
N THR A 210 18.63 12.93 -10.84
CA THR A 210 18.15 12.97 -12.23
C THR A 210 17.25 11.78 -12.60
N GLY A 211 17.07 10.83 -11.68
CA GLY A 211 16.24 9.65 -11.88
C GLY A 211 14.75 9.93 -11.84
N HIS A 212 13.97 8.87 -12.00
CA HIS A 212 12.51 8.96 -11.96
C HIS A 212 12.02 9.52 -10.62
N LEU A 213 11.02 10.41 -10.63
CA LEU A 213 10.56 11.11 -9.43
C LEU A 213 10.21 10.17 -8.27
N HIS A 214 9.47 9.09 -8.55
CA HIS A 214 9.17 8.03 -7.58
C HIS A 214 10.41 7.52 -6.83
N ARG A 215 11.51 7.29 -7.56
CA ARG A 215 12.78 6.78 -7.01
C ARG A 215 13.51 7.85 -6.22
N ARG A 216 13.53 9.09 -6.71
CA ARG A 216 14.16 10.23 -6.01
C ARG A 216 13.47 10.52 -4.68
N ARG A 217 12.14 10.65 -4.67
CA ARG A 217 11.35 10.90 -3.45
C ARG A 217 11.42 9.74 -2.45
N ALA A 218 11.65 8.50 -2.91
CA ALA A 218 11.92 7.38 -2.00
C ALA A 218 13.27 7.51 -1.25
N GLN A 219 14.12 8.46 -1.63
CA GLN A 219 15.39 8.78 -0.96
C GLN A 219 15.30 10.04 -0.08
N THR A 220 14.10 10.50 0.31
CA THR A 220 13.95 11.70 1.15
C THR A 220 13.27 11.40 2.48
N LEU A 221 13.64 12.16 3.53
CA LEU A 221 12.95 12.17 4.83
C LEU A 221 11.58 12.86 4.71
N GLU A 222 11.51 13.94 3.93
CA GLU A 222 10.31 14.73 3.70
C GLU A 222 9.12 13.85 3.28
N LYS A 223 9.33 12.86 2.42
CA LYS A 223 8.27 11.92 2.01
C LYS A 223 7.71 11.12 3.21
N ALA A 224 8.55 10.77 4.18
CA ALA A 224 8.11 10.06 5.37
C ALA A 224 7.28 10.97 6.29
N GLU A 225 7.68 12.23 6.43
CA GLU A 225 6.94 13.25 7.18
C GLU A 225 5.58 13.56 6.52
N ASP A 226 5.52 13.63 5.19
CA ASP A 226 4.27 13.77 4.43
C ASP A 226 3.30 12.62 4.72
N PHE A 227 3.80 11.39 4.67
CA PHE A 227 3.02 10.20 4.99
C PHE A 227 2.50 10.23 6.44
N MET A 228 3.34 10.64 7.38
CA MET A 228 2.98 10.74 8.80
C MET A 228 1.86 11.77 9.02
N ARG A 229 1.97 12.96 8.41
CA ARG A 229 0.95 14.02 8.53
C ARG A 229 -0.42 13.59 8.02
N ILE A 230 -0.47 12.87 6.91
CA ILE A 230 -1.73 12.36 6.36
C ILE A 230 -2.32 11.28 7.26
N MET A 231 -1.47 10.42 7.83
CA MET A 231 -1.90 9.42 8.80
C MET A 231 -2.47 10.03 10.08
N GLU A 232 -1.85 11.08 10.62
CA GLU A 232 -2.37 11.77 11.80
C GLU A 232 -3.76 12.36 11.56
N LYS A 233 -4.02 12.89 10.35
CA LYS A 233 -5.37 13.33 9.96
C LYS A 233 -6.38 12.19 9.86
N MET A 234 -5.94 10.96 9.56
CA MET A 234 -6.83 9.80 9.54
C MET A 234 -7.17 9.31 10.95
N VAL A 235 -6.23 9.37 11.89
CA VAL A 235 -6.41 8.90 13.27
C VAL A 235 -7.18 9.92 14.12
N ALA A 236 -7.04 11.21 13.84
CA ALA A 236 -7.70 12.29 14.58
C ALA A 236 -9.21 12.42 14.29
N ASN A 237 -9.68 11.91 13.16
CA ASN A 237 -11.09 11.90 12.75
C ASN A 237 -11.78 10.56 13.06
#